data_AF-S4GNA2-F1
#
_entry.id   AF-S4GNA2-F1
#
_cell.length_a   1.000
_cell.length_b   1.000
_cell.length_c   1.000
_cell.angle_alpha   90.00
_cell.angle_beta   90.00
_cell.angle_gamma   90.00
#
_symmetry.space_group_name_H-M   'P 1'
#
loop_
_entity.id
_entity.type
_entity.pdbx_description
1 polymer ?
#
loop_
_entity_poly.entity_id
_entity_poly.type
_entity_poly.pdbx_seq_one_letter_code
_entity_poly.pdbx_strand_id
1 'polypeptide(L)'
;EGADSRTFAGLAGFGDLVATCGSPLSRNYTFGSNLGKGMSVEEATAVSNGVAEGVPTTGAVVAMGKRLGVETPLASAMARVLEEGISCQEMLAMLFKEDVCEE
;
A
#
# COMPACT_ATOMS: atom_id res chain seq x y z
N GLU A 1 26.66 -1.80 2.43
CA GLU A 1 26.30 -3.17 2.00
C GLU A 1 24.79 -3.34 2.07
N GLY A 2 24.20 -4.20 1.24
CA GLY A 2 22.75 -4.39 1.12
C GLY A 2 22.40 -5.84 0.78
N ALA A 3 21.10 -6.14 0.70
CA ALA A 3 20.60 -7.48 0.38
C ALA A 3 20.86 -7.88 -1.09
N ASP A 4 20.79 -9.18 -1.37
CA ASP A 4 20.81 -9.73 -2.73
C ASP A 4 19.48 -9.43 -3.43
N SER A 5 19.51 -8.76 -4.59
CA SER A 5 18.29 -8.42 -5.34
C SER A 5 17.49 -9.65 -5.78
N ARG A 6 18.15 -10.80 -5.97
CA ARG A 6 17.50 -12.07 -6.34
C ARG A 6 16.57 -12.59 -5.24
N THR A 7 16.79 -12.20 -3.98
CA THR A 7 15.89 -12.56 -2.88
C THR A 7 14.48 -12.00 -3.12
N PHE A 8 14.34 -10.81 -3.71
CA PHE A 8 13.04 -10.25 -4.06
C PHE A 8 12.31 -11.07 -5.12
N ALA A 9 13.01 -11.65 -6.10
CA ALA A 9 12.39 -12.48 -7.13
C ALA A 9 11.90 -13.84 -6.61
N GLY A 10 12.23 -14.22 -5.37
CA GLY A 10 11.83 -15.47 -4.75
C GLY A 10 10.43 -15.45 -4.12
N LEU A 11 10.08 -16.56 -3.46
CA LEU A 11 8.77 -16.75 -2.82
C LEU A 11 8.49 -15.71 -1.73
N ALA A 12 9.49 -15.29 -0.96
CA ALA A 12 9.33 -14.32 0.12
C ALA A 12 9.19 -12.87 -0.38
N GLY A 13 9.46 -12.59 -1.66
CA GLY A 13 9.30 -11.27 -2.26
C GLY A 13 8.13 -11.25 -3.23
N PHE A 14 8.39 -11.51 -4.50
CA PHE A 14 7.40 -11.46 -5.57
C PHE A 14 6.29 -12.50 -5.39
N GLY A 15 6.63 -13.70 -4.90
CA GLY A 15 5.63 -14.76 -4.65
C GLY A 15 4.59 -14.32 -3.61
N ASP A 16 5.05 -13.84 -2.46
CA ASP A 16 4.20 -13.36 -1.38
C ASP A 16 3.44 -12.10 -1.77
N LEU A 17 4.07 -11.19 -2.54
CA LEU A 17 3.40 -10.01 -3.08
C LEU A 17 2.19 -10.39 -3.93
N VAL A 18 2.34 -11.29 -4.90
CA VAL A 18 1.23 -11.72 -5.77
C VAL A 18 0.15 -12.44 -4.96
N ALA A 19 0.53 -13.33 -4.06
CA ALA A 19 -0.41 -14.07 -3.22
C ALA A 19 -1.23 -13.13 -2.32
N THR A 20 -0.60 -12.12 -1.73
CA THR A 20 -1.22 -11.20 -0.78
C THR A 20 -2.02 -10.10 -1.48
N CYS A 21 -1.57 -9.58 -2.62
CA CYS A 21 -2.29 -8.57 -3.40
C CYS A 21 -3.43 -9.16 -4.25
N GLY A 22 -3.43 -10.46 -4.52
CA GLY A 22 -4.44 -11.11 -5.38
C GLY A 22 -5.56 -11.83 -4.65
N SER A 23 -5.57 -11.84 -3.32
CA SER A 23 -6.45 -12.72 -2.53
C SER A 23 -7.36 -11.97 -1.57
N PRO A 24 -8.68 -12.24 -1.57
CA PRO A 24 -9.61 -11.69 -0.56
C PRO A 24 -9.37 -12.26 0.85
N LEU A 25 -8.55 -13.30 0.99
CA LEU A 25 -8.13 -13.81 2.31
C LEU A 25 -7.07 -12.91 2.97
N SER A 26 -6.41 -12.04 2.19
CA SER A 26 -5.46 -11.07 2.71
C SER A 26 -6.20 -9.93 3.42
N ARG A 27 -5.77 -9.65 4.66
CA ARG A 27 -6.28 -8.51 5.44
C ARG A 27 -5.91 -7.18 4.79
N ASN A 28 -4.70 -7.05 4.25
CA ASN A 28 -4.28 -5.85 3.52
C ASN A 28 -5.09 -5.65 2.25
N TYR A 29 -5.36 -6.73 1.50
CA TYR A 29 -6.17 -6.65 0.29
C TYR A 29 -7.59 -6.20 0.60
N THR A 30 -8.24 -6.84 1.58
CA THR A 30 -9.62 -6.51 1.93
C THR A 30 -9.73 -5.08 2.47
N PHE A 31 -8.79 -4.65 3.31
CA PHE A 31 -8.71 -3.27 3.80
C PHE A 31 -8.54 -2.27 2.65
N GLY A 32 -7.56 -2.47 1.77
CA GLY A 32 -7.34 -1.61 0.61
C GLY A 32 -8.52 -1.60 -0.37
N SER A 33 -9.18 -2.74 -0.58
CA SER A 33 -10.37 -2.84 -1.42
C SER A 33 -11.54 -2.02 -0.86
N ASN A 34 -11.70 -1.98 0.46
CA ASN A 34 -12.73 -1.17 1.11
C ASN A 34 -12.43 0.33 0.98
N LEU A 35 -11.17 0.74 1.16
CA LEU A 35 -10.75 2.12 0.87
C LEU A 35 -11.02 2.51 -0.58
N GLY A 36 -10.70 1.62 -1.54
CA GLY A 36 -10.97 1.84 -2.96
C GLY A 36 -12.46 1.94 -3.31
N LYS A 37 -13.34 1.39 -2.47
CA LYS A 37 -14.80 1.53 -2.59
C LYS A 37 -15.34 2.82 -1.93
N GLY A 38 -14.46 3.65 -1.38
CA GLY A 38 -14.79 4.93 -0.78
C GLY A 38 -15.07 4.90 0.72
N MET A 39 -14.80 3.79 1.41
CA MET A 39 -14.86 3.76 2.88
C MET A 39 -13.75 4.63 3.48
N SER A 40 -14.03 5.26 4.62
CA SER A 40 -12.99 5.92 5.41
C SER A 40 -12.02 4.89 6.03
N VAL A 41 -10.88 5.36 6.53
CA VAL A 41 -9.90 4.51 7.25
C VAL A 41 -10.56 3.86 8.48
N GLU A 42 -11.40 4.60 9.19
CA GLU A 42 -12.13 4.13 10.37
C GLU A 42 -13.15 3.06 9.99
N GLU A 43 -13.94 3.30 8.93
CA GLU A 43 -14.93 2.35 8.43
C GLU A 43 -14.27 1.05 7.95
N ALA A 44 -13.21 1.17 7.13
CA ALA A 44 -12.44 0.04 6.63
C ALA A 44 -11.79 -0.76 7.77
N THR A 45 -11.33 -0.09 8.82
CA THR A 45 -10.79 -0.74 10.03
C THR A 45 -11.89 -1.49 10.78
N ALA A 46 -13.07 -0.88 10.96
CA ALA A 46 -14.17 -1.47 11.73
C ALA A 46 -14.71 -2.76 11.10
N VAL A 47 -14.72 -2.85 9.76
CA VAL A 47 -15.19 -4.04 9.03
C VAL A 47 -14.07 -5.07 8.77
N SER A 48 -12.83 -4.77 9.14
CA SER A 48 -11.69 -5.68 8.97
C SER A 48 -11.60 -6.68 10.12
N ASN A 49 -11.46 -7.97 9.79
CA ASN A 49 -11.26 -9.02 10.79
C ASN A 49 -9.80 -9.06 11.27
N GLY A 50 -9.44 -8.06 12.08
CA GLY A 50 -8.11 -7.87 12.67
C GLY A 50 -7.29 -6.79 11.97
N VAL A 51 -6.05 -6.62 12.43
CA VAL A 51 -5.16 -5.56 11.96
C VAL A 51 -4.61 -5.91 10.57
N ALA A 52 -4.80 -5.02 9.60
CA ALA A 52 -4.05 -5.03 8.35
C ALA A 52 -2.64 -4.53 8.62
N GLU A 53 -1.62 -5.40 8.58
CA GLU A 53 -0.25 -5.02 8.97
C GLU A 53 0.34 -3.89 8.10
N GLY A 54 -0.18 -3.69 6.89
CA GLY A 54 0.20 -2.60 6.01
C GLY A 54 -0.07 -1.22 6.62
N VAL A 55 -1.08 -1.07 7.49
CA VAL A 55 -1.43 0.22 8.12
C VAL A 55 -0.28 0.74 8.99
N PRO A 56 0.18 0.05 10.05
CA PRO A 56 1.32 0.52 10.84
C PRO A 56 2.65 0.45 10.08
N THR A 57 2.80 -0.47 9.11
CA THR A 57 4.06 -0.66 8.38
C THR A 57 4.34 0.46 7.38
N THR A 58 3.30 1.08 6.82
CA THR A 58 3.44 2.14 5.80
C THR A 58 4.31 3.30 6.30
N GLY A 59 4.02 3.83 7.49
CA GLY A 59 4.81 4.92 8.08
C GLY A 59 6.26 4.53 8.35
N ALA A 60 6.49 3.28 8.79
CA ALA A 60 7.84 2.76 9.01
C ALA A 60 8.66 2.67 7.71
N VAL A 61 8.04 2.21 6.62
CA VAL A 61 8.68 2.15 5.29
C VAL A 61 9.02 3.54 4.77
N VAL A 62 8.11 4.51 4.90
CA VAL A 62 8.36 5.91 4.50
C VAL A 62 9.52 6.51 5.30
N ALA A 63 9.53 6.31 6.63
CA ALA A 63 10.61 6.78 7.49
C ALA A 63 11.96 6.13 7.14
N MET A 64 11.97 4.83 6.82
CA MET A 64 13.17 4.12 6.42
C MET A 64 13.71 4.62 5.08
N GLY A 65 12.84 4.81 4.08
CA GLY A 65 13.21 5.39 2.78
C GLY A 65 13.87 6.75 2.91
N LYS A 66 13.27 7.65 3.70
CA LYS A 66 13.86 8.98 4.02
C LYS A 66 15.26 8.87 4.63
N ARG A 67 15.46 7.96 5.59
CA ARG A 67 16.77 7.75 6.24
C ARG A 67 17.83 7.21 5.28
N LEU A 68 17.42 6.37 4.33
CA LEU A 68 18.33 5.72 3.37
C LEU A 68 18.49 6.50 2.06
N GLY A 69 17.77 7.61 1.88
CA GLY A 69 17.74 8.34 0.61
C GLY A 69 17.09 7.54 -0.53
N VAL A 70 16.15 6.64 -0.21
CA VAL A 70 15.42 5.81 -1.17
C VAL A 70 13.98 6.32 -1.28
N GLU A 71 13.55 6.60 -2.50
CA GLU A 71 12.17 7.01 -2.77
C GLU A 71 11.18 5.86 -2.54
N THR A 72 10.05 6.16 -1.92
CA THR A 72 8.98 5.20 -1.65
C THR A 72 7.63 5.77 -2.12
N PRO A 73 7.44 6.01 -3.42
CA PRO A 73 6.30 6.78 -3.93
C PRO A 73 4.95 6.16 -3.54
N LEU A 74 4.80 4.84 -3.71
CA LEU A 74 3.57 4.12 -3.34
C LEU A 74 3.29 4.19 -1.83
N ALA A 75 4.29 3.91 -0.99
CA ALA A 75 4.11 3.94 0.46
C ALA A 75 3.88 5.38 0.96
N SER A 76 4.52 6.38 0.35
CA SER A 76 4.33 7.79 0.69
C SER A 76 2.93 8.27 0.31
N ALA A 77 2.40 7.86 -0.84
CA ALA A 77 1.04 8.17 -1.23
C ALA A 77 0.01 7.46 -0.33
N MET A 78 0.26 6.18 0.01
CA MET A 78 -0.58 5.44 0.96
C MET A 78 -0.56 6.05 2.36
N ALA A 79 0.59 6.57 2.82
CA ALA A 79 0.67 7.28 4.10
C ALA A 79 -0.30 8.47 4.15
N ARG A 80 -0.45 9.21 3.04
CA ARG A 80 -1.43 10.31 2.96
C ARG A 80 -2.87 9.81 3.02
N VAL A 81 -3.19 8.68 2.40
CA VAL A 81 -4.52 8.06 2.54
C VAL A 81 -4.79 7.72 4.02
N LEU A 82 -3.80 7.14 4.71
CA LEU A 82 -3.94 6.70 6.10
C LEU A 82 -3.94 7.85 7.13
N GLU A 83 -3.17 8.91 6.89
CA GLU A 83 -2.93 10.00 7.86
C GLU A 83 -3.73 11.26 7.54
N GLU A 84 -3.89 11.60 6.26
CA GLU A 84 -4.59 12.81 5.80
C GLU A 84 -6.02 12.51 5.30
N GLY A 85 -6.37 11.24 5.09
CA GLY A 85 -7.71 10.83 4.66
C GLY A 85 -8.03 11.15 3.19
N ILE A 86 -7.02 11.35 2.34
CA ILE A 86 -7.26 11.52 0.89
C ILE A 86 -7.85 10.23 0.31
N SER A 87 -8.67 10.35 -0.73
CA SER A 87 -9.26 9.21 -1.42
C SER A 87 -8.22 8.42 -2.23
N CYS A 88 -8.51 7.14 -2.51
CA CYS A 88 -7.68 6.33 -3.40
C CYS A 88 -7.60 6.92 -4.82
N GLN A 89 -8.65 7.58 -5.30
CA GLN A 89 -8.65 8.28 -6.59
C GLN A 89 -7.67 9.46 -6.59
N GLU A 90 -7.65 10.27 -5.53
CA GLU A 90 -6.66 11.34 -5.38
C GLU A 90 -5.24 10.78 -5.29
N MET A 91 -5.05 9.68 -4.55
CA MET A 91 -3.76 8.97 -4.47
C MET A 91 -3.27 8.53 -5.86
N LEU A 92 -4.14 7.94 -6.67
CA LEU A 92 -3.81 7.50 -8.03
C LEU A 92 -3.49 8.69 -8.95
N ALA A 93 -4.28 9.77 -8.89
CA ALA A 93 -4.04 10.98 -9.68
C ALA A 93 -2.68 11.61 -9.37
N MET A 94 -2.22 11.54 -8.11
CA MET A 94 -0.90 11.99 -7.73
C MET A 94 0.24 11.09 -8.25
N LEU A 95 0.03 9.77 -8.26
CA LEU A 95 1.03 8.79 -8.67
C LEU A 95 1.21 8.74 -10.19
N PHE A 96 0.12 8.89 -10.95
CA PHE A 96 0.07 8.62 -12.40
C PHE A 96 -0.20 9.86 -13.25
N LYS A 97 0.35 11.04 -12.88
CA LYS A 97 0.18 12.30 -13.63
C LYS A 97 0.05 12.09 -15.16
N GLU A 98 -1.14 12.39 -15.69
CA GLU A 98 -1.53 12.56 -17.10
C GLU A 98 -1.69 11.35 -18.05
N ASP A 99 -1.73 10.08 -17.63
CA ASP A 99 -1.97 8.95 -18.57
C ASP A 99 -2.94 7.84 -18.09
N VAL A 100 -4.03 8.22 -17.41
CA VAL A 100 -5.18 7.30 -17.30
C VAL A 100 -6.29 7.82 -18.21
N CYS A 101 -6.10 7.64 -19.52
CA CYS A 101 -7.21 7.64 -20.46
C CYS A 101 -8.06 6.39 -20.15
N GLU A 102 -9.30 6.60 -19.71
CA GLU A 102 -10.28 5.52 -19.71
C GLU A 102 -10.50 5.08 -21.17
N GLU A 103 -10.30 3.79 -21.46
CA GLU A 103 -10.87 3.11 -22.64
C GLU A 103 -12.26 2.56 -22.28
#